data_AF-A0A258K2V9-F1
#
_entry.id   AF-A0A258K2V9-F1
#
_cell.length_a   1.000
_cell.length_b   1.000
_cell.length_c   1.000
_cell.angle_alpha   90.00
_cell.angle_beta   90.00
_cell.angle_gamma   90.00
#
_symmetry.space_group_name_H-M   'P 1'
#
loop_
_entity.id
_entity.type
_entity.pdbx_description
1 polymer ?
#
loop_
_entity_poly.entity_id
_entity_poly.type
_entity_poly.pdbx_seq_one_letter_code
_entity_poly.pdbx_strand_id
1 'polypeptide(L)'
;MLGKSCGPDITKLCPTVNLGNGALVACLDSKIKQVSAKCQSDYAMATASIAKRDAAQDAIGQICNADAARLCPGMIPQDGNLLSCLLQATKVVSAACNQAITDAGYR
;
A
#
# COMPACT_ATOMS: atom_id res chain seq x y z
N MET A 1 10.55 7.88 -7.71
CA MET A 1 11.54 6.95 -8.29
C MET A 1 11.01 6.29 -9.56
N LEU A 2 9.82 5.67 -9.54
CA LEU A 2 9.16 5.08 -10.73
C LEU A 2 9.04 6.03 -11.94
N GLY A 3 8.59 7.28 -11.75
CA GLY A 3 8.50 8.23 -12.86
C GLY A 3 9.83 8.49 -13.56
N LYS A 4 10.97 8.39 -12.85
CA LYS A 4 12.30 8.53 -13.43
C LYS A 4 12.76 7.26 -14.15
N SER A 5 12.50 6.07 -13.59
CA SER A 5 12.94 4.81 -14.19
C SER A 5 12.05 4.32 -15.32
N CYS A 6 10.73 4.53 -15.22
CA CYS A 6 9.77 4.07 -16.21
C CYS A 6 9.29 5.17 -17.15
N GLY A 7 9.54 6.46 -16.87
CA GLY A 7 9.05 7.57 -17.71
C GLY A 7 9.34 7.41 -19.21
N PRO A 8 10.59 7.13 -19.63
CA PRO A 8 10.90 6.90 -21.04
C PRO A 8 10.16 5.71 -21.65
N ASP A 9 10.04 4.61 -20.89
CA ASP A 9 9.33 3.40 -21.33
C ASP A 9 7.83 3.64 -21.46
N ILE A 10 7.23 4.40 -20.53
CA ILE A 10 5.82 4.80 -20.56
C ILE A 10 5.53 5.63 -21.81
N THR A 11 6.35 6.65 -22.09
CA THR A 11 6.18 7.49 -23.29
C THR A 11 6.30 6.68 -24.57
N LYS A 12 7.17 5.66 -24.60
CA LYS A 12 7.40 4.82 -25.78
C LYS A 12 6.34 3.74 -25.98
N LEU A 13 5.94 3.07 -24.90
CA LEU A 13 5.15 1.82 -24.95
C LEU A 13 3.68 2.02 -24.56
N CYS A 14 3.37 3.09 -23.81
CA CYS A 14 2.05 3.41 -23.28
C CYS A 14 1.63 4.88 -23.55
N PRO A 15 1.86 5.45 -24.75
CA PRO A 15 1.76 6.91 -25.00
C PRO A 15 0.36 7.51 -24.82
N THR A 16 -0.71 6.72 -24.96
CA THR A 16 -2.11 7.18 -24.90
C THR A 16 -2.84 6.73 -23.63
N VAL A 17 -2.11 6.13 -22.69
CA VAL A 17 -2.71 5.53 -21.50
C VAL A 17 -2.88 6.58 -20.41
N ASN A 18 -4.09 6.66 -19.85
CA ASN A 18 -4.36 7.52 -18.70
C ASN A 18 -3.70 6.95 -17.42
N LEU A 19 -3.23 7.84 -16.55
CA LEU A 19 -2.68 7.48 -15.24
C LEU A 19 -3.75 6.98 -14.25
N GLY A 20 -5.03 7.31 -14.50
CA GLY A 20 -6.16 6.90 -13.67
C GLY A 20 -6.62 5.46 -13.90
N ASN A 21 -7.42 4.95 -12.95
CA ASN A 21 -8.16 3.68 -13.05
C ASN A 21 -7.30 2.43 -13.31
N GLY A 22 -6.00 2.47 -13.02
CA GLY A 22 -5.09 1.35 -13.24
C GLY A 22 -4.72 1.09 -14.70
N ALA A 23 -5.11 1.94 -15.65
CA ALA A 23 -4.84 1.71 -17.06
C ALA A 23 -3.33 1.68 -17.36
N LEU A 24 -2.55 2.58 -16.74
CA LEU A 24 -1.09 2.57 -16.87
C LEU A 24 -0.45 1.28 -16.33
N VAL A 25 -0.96 0.79 -15.19
CA VAL A 25 -0.48 -0.46 -14.58
C VAL A 25 -0.71 -1.61 -15.54
N ALA A 26 -1.93 -1.75 -16.07
CA ALA A 26 -2.26 -2.79 -17.06
C ALA A 26 -1.40 -2.71 -18.32
N CYS A 27 -1.10 -1.49 -18.81
CA CYS A 27 -0.22 -1.32 -19.95
C CYS A 27 1.20 -1.81 -19.63
N LEU A 28 1.78 -1.35 -18.52
CA LEU A 28 3.13 -1.74 -18.09
C LEU A 28 3.23 -3.25 -17.85
N ASP A 29 2.23 -3.88 -17.24
CA ASP A 29 2.18 -5.33 -17.07
C ASP A 29 2.23 -6.07 -18.41
N SER A 30 1.42 -5.64 -19.39
CA SER A 30 1.40 -6.26 -20.73
C SER A 30 2.71 -6.07 -21.50
N LYS A 31 3.49 -5.04 -21.14
CA LYS A 31 4.76 -4.67 -21.81
C LYS A 31 5.98 -4.88 -20.92
N ILE A 32 5.86 -5.57 -19.79
CA ILE A 32 6.93 -5.62 -18.77
C ILE A 32 8.23 -6.27 -19.27
N LYS A 33 8.16 -7.08 -20.33
CA LYS A 33 9.33 -7.66 -21.01
C LYS A 33 9.99 -6.72 -22.03
N GLN A 34 9.35 -5.61 -22.36
CA GLN A 34 9.77 -4.63 -23.37
C GLN A 34 10.27 -3.32 -22.74
N VAL A 35 9.99 -3.08 -21.46
CA VAL A 35 10.53 -1.94 -20.71
C VAL A 35 12.02 -2.14 -20.42
N SER A 36 12.71 -1.07 -20.04
CA SER A 36 14.09 -1.14 -19.56
C SER A 36 14.21 -2.01 -18.30
N ALA A 37 15.38 -2.64 -18.10
CA ALA A 37 15.66 -3.45 -16.90
C ALA A 37 15.48 -2.66 -15.61
N LYS A 38 15.83 -1.36 -15.62
CA LYS A 38 15.62 -0.48 -14.47
C LYS A 38 14.13 -0.26 -14.19
N CYS A 39 13.33 0.05 -15.21
CA CYS A 39 11.89 0.18 -15.03
C CYS A 39 11.29 -1.13 -14.51
N GLN A 40 11.65 -2.27 -15.10
CA GLN A 40 11.16 -3.58 -14.68
C GLN A 40 11.42 -3.85 -13.19
N SER A 41 12.66 -3.64 -12.73
CA SER A 41 13.03 -3.84 -11.32
C SER A 41 12.28 -2.90 -10.39
N ASP A 42 12.28 -1.60 -10.68
CA ASP A 42 11.63 -0.60 -9.84
C ASP A 42 10.10 -0.81 -9.80
N TYR A 43 9.50 -1.21 -10.92
CA TYR A 43 8.09 -1.53 -11.04
C TYR A 43 7.70 -2.77 -10.24
N ALA A 44 8.50 -3.83 -10.30
CA ALA A 44 8.29 -5.03 -9.47
C ALA A 44 8.39 -4.70 -7.96
N MET A 45 9.36 -3.87 -7.56
CA MET A 45 9.47 -3.42 -6.17
C MET A 45 8.26 -2.60 -5.72
N ALA A 46 7.76 -1.72 -6.60
CA ALA A 46 6.62 -0.88 -6.30
C ALA A 46 5.34 -1.70 -6.16
N THR A 47 5.05 -2.59 -7.09
CA THR A 47 3.86 -3.46 -7.07
C THR A 47 3.88 -4.39 -5.86
N ALA A 48 5.03 -4.97 -5.51
CA ALA A 48 5.18 -5.75 -4.28
C ALA A 48 4.94 -4.90 -3.01
N SER A 49 5.43 -3.66 -2.98
CA SER A 49 5.22 -2.75 -1.85
C SER A 49 3.76 -2.34 -1.68
N ILE A 50 3.04 -2.13 -2.80
CA ILE A 50 1.61 -1.84 -2.80
C ILE A 50 0.84 -3.05 -2.29
N ALA A 51 1.07 -4.24 -2.84
CA ALA A 51 0.41 -5.48 -2.40
C ALA A 51 0.63 -5.76 -0.91
N LYS A 52 1.85 -5.50 -0.40
CA LYS A 52 2.13 -5.62 1.04
C LYS A 52 1.32 -4.63 1.88
N ARG A 53 1.20 -3.37 1.43
CA ARG A 53 0.41 -2.34 2.11
C ARG A 53 -1.07 -2.72 2.14
N ASP A 54 -1.63 -3.13 1.00
CA ASP A 54 -3.03 -3.52 0.88
C ASP A 54 -3.34 -4.69 1.83
N ALA A 55 -2.50 -5.73 1.83
CA ALA A 55 -2.67 -6.86 2.75
C ALA A 55 -2.58 -6.45 4.24
N ALA A 56 -1.71 -5.49 4.57
CA ALA A 56 -1.61 -4.98 5.95
C ALA A 56 -2.82 -4.12 6.34
N GLN A 57 -3.40 -3.36 5.41
CA GLN A 57 -4.64 -2.60 5.61
C GLN A 57 -5.81 -3.54 5.89
N ASP A 58 -5.96 -4.62 5.11
CA ASP A 58 -6.99 -5.63 5.32
C ASP A 58 -6.83 -6.34 6.66
N ALA A 59 -5.60 -6.61 7.08
CA ALA A 59 -5.30 -7.35 8.30
C ALA A 59 -5.38 -6.50 9.58
N ILE A 60 -5.44 -5.16 9.49
CA ILE A 60 -5.24 -4.30 10.66
C ILE A 60 -6.30 -4.53 11.75
N GLY A 61 -7.56 -4.71 11.36
CA GLY A 61 -8.66 -4.96 12.30
C GLY A 61 -8.45 -6.26 13.08
N GLN A 62 -7.95 -7.30 12.41
CA GLN A 62 -7.66 -8.60 13.04
C GLN A 62 -6.43 -8.50 13.95
N ILE A 63 -5.31 -7.95 13.44
CA ILE A 63 -4.04 -7.88 14.18
C ILE A 63 -4.18 -7.00 15.41
N CYS A 64 -4.89 -5.88 15.30
CA CYS A 64 -5.07 -4.91 16.38
C CYS A 64 -6.30 -5.22 17.26
N ASN A 65 -7.02 -6.34 17.07
CA ASN A 65 -8.29 -6.59 17.76
C ASN A 65 -8.19 -6.51 19.29
N ALA A 66 -7.15 -7.12 19.87
CA ALA A 66 -6.94 -7.09 21.32
C ALA A 66 -6.61 -5.68 21.84
N ASP A 67 -5.84 -4.92 21.07
CA ASP A 67 -5.53 -3.53 21.39
C ASP A 67 -6.75 -2.63 21.25
N ALA A 68 -7.55 -2.83 20.20
CA ALA A 68 -8.80 -2.14 19.97
C ALA A 68 -9.79 -2.33 21.13
N ALA A 69 -10.00 -3.59 21.57
CA ALA A 69 -10.89 -3.89 22.69
C ALA A 69 -10.44 -3.23 24.00
N ARG A 70 -9.12 -3.11 24.22
CA ARG A 70 -8.53 -2.56 25.44
C ARG A 70 -8.44 -1.04 25.46
N LEU A 71 -8.10 -0.43 24.31
CA LEU A 71 -7.71 0.98 24.20
C LEU A 71 -8.77 1.83 23.50
N CYS A 72 -9.62 1.21 22.69
CA CYS A 72 -10.61 1.87 21.84
C CYS A 72 -12.03 1.30 22.07
N PRO A 73 -12.53 1.28 23.32
CA PRO A 73 -13.83 0.68 23.62
C PRO A 73 -14.96 1.39 22.87
N GLY A 74 -15.88 0.61 22.31
CA GLY A 74 -17.03 1.12 21.56
C GLY A 74 -16.75 1.47 20.10
N MET A 75 -15.51 1.33 19.62
CA MET A 75 -15.18 1.52 18.21
C MET A 75 -15.51 0.27 17.39
N ILE A 76 -16.07 0.47 16.19
CA ILE A 76 -16.47 -0.61 15.29
C ILE A 76 -15.29 -0.97 14.37
N PRO A 77 -15.04 -2.27 14.10
CA PRO A 77 -14.06 -2.71 13.11
C PRO A 77 -14.29 -2.06 11.73
N GLN A 78 -13.19 -1.71 11.05
CA GLN A 78 -13.19 -1.08 9.73
C GLN A 78 -13.86 0.31 9.63
N ASP A 79 -14.24 0.94 10.75
CA ASP A 79 -14.57 2.36 10.77
C ASP A 79 -13.27 3.19 10.92
N GLY A 80 -13.21 4.34 10.24
CA GLY A 80 -12.10 5.29 10.35
C GLY A 80 -11.87 5.78 11.79
N ASN A 81 -12.90 5.73 12.64
CA ASN A 81 -12.81 6.05 14.06
C ASN A 81 -11.92 5.06 14.84
N LEU A 82 -12.00 3.76 14.53
CA LEU A 82 -11.13 2.76 15.16
C LEU A 82 -9.67 3.00 14.80
N LEU A 83 -9.40 3.23 13.51
CA LEU A 83 -8.04 3.50 13.04
C LEU A 83 -7.48 4.76 13.70
N SER A 84 -8.25 5.84 13.76
CA SER A 84 -7.85 7.08 14.43
C SER A 84 -7.47 6.86 15.89
N CYS A 85 -8.27 6.07 16.62
CA CYS A 85 -7.98 5.70 18.00
C CYS A 85 -6.68 4.90 18.12
N LEU A 86 -6.49 3.85 17.30
CA LEU A 86 -5.28 3.03 17.31
C LEU A 86 -4.02 3.86 16.97
N LEU A 87 -4.13 4.83 16.06
CA LEU A 87 -3.03 5.74 15.71
C LEU A 87 -2.62 6.65 16.88
N GLN A 88 -3.59 7.17 17.63
CA GLN A 88 -3.33 7.96 18.84
C GLN A 88 -2.70 7.09 19.95
N ALA A 89 -3.04 5.81 19.99
CA ALA A 89 -2.53 4.86 20.97
C ALA A 89 -1.21 4.17 20.55
N THR A 90 -0.55 4.59 19.47
CA THR A 90 0.68 3.96 18.94
C THR A 90 1.83 3.81 19.96
N LYS A 91 1.82 4.53 21.07
CA LYS A 91 2.82 4.34 22.14
C LYS A 91 2.53 3.14 23.07
N VAL A 92 1.30 2.62 23.06
CA VAL A 92 0.79 1.64 24.05
C VAL A 92 0.02 0.46 23.44
N VAL A 93 -0.20 0.44 22.13
CA VAL A 93 -0.61 -0.77 21.40
C VAL A 93 0.53 -1.80 21.39
N SER A 94 0.20 -3.07 21.16
CA SER A 94 1.18 -4.14 21.01
C SER A 94 2.14 -3.87 19.85
N ALA A 95 3.33 -4.48 19.90
CA ALA A 95 4.32 -4.40 18.82
C ALA A 95 3.75 -4.91 17.48
N ALA A 96 2.94 -5.97 17.51
CA ALA A 96 2.29 -6.52 16.32
C ALA A 96 1.32 -5.52 15.68
N CYS A 97 0.45 -4.89 16.48
CA CYS A 97 -0.44 -3.83 15.98
C CYS A 97 0.35 -2.62 15.48
N ASN A 98 1.43 -2.24 16.18
CA ASN A 98 2.31 -1.16 15.76
C ASN A 98 2.93 -1.41 14.38
N GLN A 99 3.40 -2.63 14.17
CA GLN A 99 3.99 -3.06 12.91
C GLN A 99 2.93 -3.07 11.79
N ALA A 100 1.72 -3.57 12.06
CA ALA A 100 0.63 -3.54 11.10
C ALA A 100 0.26 -2.10 10.68
N ILE A 101 0.22 -1.15 11.62
CA ILE A 101 0.01 0.28 11.32
C ILE A 101 1.09 0.83 10.37
N THR A 102 2.36 0.48 10.60
CA THR A 102 3.46 0.86 9.70
C THR A 102 3.34 0.21 8.33
N ASP A 103 3.12 -1.11 8.29
CA ASP A 103 3.06 -1.85 7.03
C ASP A 103 1.86 -1.41 6.18
N ALA A 104 0.74 -1.06 6.82
CA ALA A 104 -0.44 -0.47 6.18
C ALA A 104 -0.22 0.96 5.67
N GLY A 105 0.86 1.62 6.09
CA GLY A 105 1.23 2.95 5.64
C GLY A 105 0.42 4.08 6.25
N TYR A 106 -0.14 3.89 7.45
CA TYR A 106 -0.94 4.91 8.14
C TYR A 106 -0.11 5.93 8.94
N ARG A 107 1.23 5.84 8.87
CA ARG A 107 2.18 6.79 9.46
C ARG A 107 3.47 6.86 8.66
#